data_AF-A0A5K0XXP8-F1
#
_entry.id   AF-A0A5K0XXP8-F1
#
_cell.length_a   1.000
_cell.length_b   1.000
_cell.length_c   1.000
_cell.angle_alpha   90.00
_cell.angle_beta   90.00
_cell.angle_gamma   90.00
#
_symmetry.space_group_name_H-M   'P 1'
#
loop_
_entity.id
_entity.type
_entity.pdbx_description
1 polymer ?
#
loop_
_entity_poly.entity_id
_entity_poly.type
_entity_poly.pdbx_seq_one_letter_code
_entity_poly.pdbx_strand_id
1 'polypeptide(L)'
;GTLDDKTKPIIFTMARLDRVKNITGLVEWYGRNERLRKLVNLVVVAGYHDVSKSSDREEIAEIEKMHGFIKKYNLKGQFRWIVSQKNRVRNGELYRYIADTHGAFIQ
;
A
#
# COMPACT_ATOMS: atom_id res chain seq x y z
N GLY A 1 -2.11 9.65 -0.16
CA GLY A 1 -1.00 10.15 -1.02
C GLY A 1 -1.43 10.22 -2.46
N THR A 2 -0.77 10.97 -3.34
CA THR A 2 -1.02 10.99 -4.79
C THR A 2 -0.04 10.07 -5.54
N LEU A 3 -0.43 9.60 -6.73
CA LEU A 3 0.48 9.00 -7.70
C LEU A 3 0.75 10.05 -8.78
N ASP A 4 2.01 10.41 -8.96
CA ASP A 4 2.41 11.49 -9.87
C ASP A 4 2.37 11.02 -11.33
N ASP A 5 2.86 9.80 -11.58
CA ASP A 5 2.79 9.14 -12.87
C ASP A 5 1.77 8.01 -12.85
N LYS A 6 0.63 8.21 -13.51
CA LYS A 6 -0.45 7.23 -13.59
C LYS A 6 -0.28 6.20 -14.70
N THR A 7 0.73 6.36 -15.56
CA THR A 7 0.98 5.45 -16.69
C THR A 7 1.79 4.23 -16.28
N LYS A 8 2.50 4.32 -15.14
CA LYS A 8 3.29 3.21 -14.61
C LYS A 8 2.41 2.05 -14.14
N PRO A 9 2.86 0.79 -14.33
CA PRO A 9 2.22 -0.38 -13.75
C PRO A 9 2.12 -0.27 -12.24
N ILE A 10 1.09 -0.90 -11.68
CA ILE A 10 0.82 -0.87 -10.25
C ILE A 10 1.16 -2.22 -9.63
N ILE A 11 2.04 -2.21 -8.63
CA ILE A 11 2.12 -3.30 -7.66
C ILE A 11 1.04 -3.07 -6.61
N PHE A 12 0.21 -4.09 -6.40
CA PHE A 12 -0.96 -4.02 -5.55
C PHE A 12 -0.92 -5.08 -4.46
N THR A 13 -1.34 -4.69 -3.26
CA THR A 13 -1.66 -5.65 -2.18
C THR A 13 -2.89 -5.18 -1.42
N MET A 14 -3.65 -6.15 -0.92
CA MET A 14 -4.83 -5.90 -0.09
C MET A 14 -4.91 -6.93 1.03
N ALA A 15 -4.75 -6.47 2.26
CA ALA A 15 -4.80 -7.33 3.44
C ALA A 15 -5.17 -6.53 4.69
N ARG A 16 -5.46 -7.24 5.78
CA ARG A 16 -5.49 -6.60 7.11
C ARG A 16 -4.10 -6.09 7.46
N LEU A 17 -4.05 -5.02 8.23
CA LEU A 17 -2.80 -4.44 8.70
C LEU A 17 -2.45 -5.07 10.06
N ASP A 18 -1.82 -6.24 10.01
CA ASP A 18 -1.32 -6.96 11.18
C ASP A 18 0.14 -7.38 10.94
N ARG A 19 0.83 -7.79 12.01
CA ARG A 19 2.26 -8.12 11.94
C ARG A 19 2.54 -9.34 11.05
N VAL A 20 1.59 -10.28 10.97
CA VAL A 20 1.73 -11.52 10.21
C VAL A 20 1.64 -11.24 8.71
N LYS A 21 0.80 -10.30 8.29
CA LYS A 21 0.66 -9.88 6.88
C LYS A 21 1.86 -9.08 6.37
N ASN A 22 2.68 -8.52 7.25
CA ASN A 22 3.96 -7.88 6.93
C ASN A 22 3.89 -6.83 5.80
N ILE A 23 2.79 -6.08 5.75
CA ILE A 23 2.56 -5.04 4.72
C ILE A 23 3.56 -3.89 4.87
N THR A 24 3.94 -3.54 6.09
CA THR A 24 4.98 -2.56 6.37
C THR A 24 6.34 -2.99 5.84
N GLY A 25 6.66 -4.29 5.91
CA GLY A 25 7.88 -4.87 5.33
C GLY A 25 7.93 -4.71 3.81
N LEU A 26 6.81 -4.94 3.11
CA LEU A 26 6.73 -4.68 1.67
C LEU A 26 7.01 -3.21 1.34
N VAL A 27 6.44 -2.28 2.11
CA VAL A 27 6.66 -0.84 1.92
C VAL A 27 8.12 -0.47 2.17
N GLU A 28 8.76 -1.09 3.16
CA GLU A 28 10.19 -0.93 3.41
C GLU A 28 11.04 -1.44 2.24
N TRP A 29 10.77 -2.65 1.73
CA TRP A 29 11.49 -3.21 0.59
C TRP A 29 11.34 -2.35 -0.66
N TYR A 30 10.12 -1.90 -0.93
CA TYR A 30 9.85 -0.98 -2.03
C TYR A 30 10.60 0.35 -1.85
N GLY A 31 10.55 0.94 -0.65
CA GLY A 31 11.21 2.21 -0.35
C GLY A 31 12.73 2.17 -0.52
N ARG A 32 13.35 1.04 -0.21
CA ARG A 32 14.81 0.79 -0.35
C ARG A 32 15.25 0.52 -1.79
N ASN A 33 14.35 0.08 -2.68
CA ASN A 33 14.72 -0.32 -4.04
C ASN A 33 14.39 0.77 -5.07
N GLU A 34 15.37 1.62 -5.39
CA GLU A 34 15.20 2.70 -6.37
C GLU A 34 14.83 2.20 -7.77
N ARG A 35 15.36 1.05 -8.19
CA ARG A 35 15.06 0.48 -9.51
C ARG A 35 13.57 0.14 -9.62
N LEU A 36 13.03 -0.51 -8.59
CA LEU A 36 11.61 -0.85 -8.53
C LEU A 36 10.74 0.40 -8.53
N ARG A 37 11.08 1.39 -7.70
CA ARG A 37 10.36 2.68 -7.60
C ARG A 37 10.34 3.49 -8.91
N LYS A 38 11.36 3.34 -9.76
CA LYS A 38 11.38 3.98 -11.08
C LYS A 38 10.41 3.30 -12.05
N LEU A 39 10.26 1.98 -11.96
CA LEU A 39 9.47 1.17 -12.90
C LEU A 39 7.97 1.14 -12.59
N VAL A 40 7.59 1.10 -11.32
CA VAL A 40 6.20 0.84 -10.91
C VAL A 40 5.77 1.74 -9.75
N ASN A 41 4.46 1.89 -9.58
CA ASN A 41 3.86 2.46 -8.39
C ASN A 41 3.49 1.36 -7.39
N LEU A 42 3.47 1.68 -6.09
CA LEU A 42 2.98 0.77 -5.06
C LEU A 42 1.64 1.26 -4.49
N VAL A 43 0.63 0.40 -4.55
CA VAL A 43 -0.69 0.62 -3.96
C VAL A 43 -0.96 -0.44 -2.89
N VAL A 44 -1.24 0.03 -1.67
CA VAL A 44 -1.52 -0.81 -0.51
C VAL A 44 -2.93 -0.50 -0.02
N VAL A 45 -3.80 -1.50 0.05
CA VAL A 45 -5.12 -1.42 0.69
C VAL A 45 -5.06 -2.17 2.02
N ALA A 46 -4.91 -1.43 3.12
CA ALA A 46 -4.78 -2.04 4.45
C ALA A 46 -5.15 -1.06 5.56
N GLY A 47 -5.71 -1.58 6.65
CA GLY A 47 -5.96 -0.87 7.91
C GLY A 47 -6.61 0.51 7.77
N TYR A 48 -6.26 1.41 8.70
CA TYR A 48 -6.68 2.81 8.77
C TYR A 48 -5.47 3.75 8.70
N HIS A 49 -5.67 5.00 8.24
CA HIS A 49 -4.61 6.00 8.27
C HIS A 49 -4.32 6.56 9.66
N ASP A 50 -5.29 6.47 10.56
CA ASP A 50 -5.27 7.12 11.87
C ASP A 50 -5.33 6.05 12.94
N VAL A 51 -4.37 6.10 13.87
CA VAL A 51 -4.27 5.18 15.02
C VAL A 51 -5.51 5.26 15.91
N SER A 52 -6.17 6.43 16.00
CA SER A 52 -7.36 6.63 16.84
C SER A 52 -8.58 5.82 16.37
N LYS A 53 -8.56 5.35 15.12
CA LYS A 53 -9.64 4.53 14.53
C LYS A 53 -9.46 3.05 14.76
N SER A 54 -8.32 2.62 15.31
CA SER A 54 -8.06 1.24 15.68
C SER A 54 -8.03 1.09 17.19
N SER A 55 -8.59 -0.01 17.67
CA SER A 55 -8.45 -0.47 19.06
C SER A 55 -7.45 -1.61 19.19
N ASP A 56 -6.89 -2.10 18.07
CA ASP A 56 -5.91 -3.18 18.03
C ASP A 56 -4.50 -2.61 18.14
N ARG A 57 -3.75 -3.06 19.17
CA ARG A 57 -2.38 -2.61 19.41
C ARG A 57 -1.42 -3.00 18.29
N GLU A 58 -1.63 -4.15 17.64
CA GLU A 58 -0.80 -4.54 16.51
C GLU A 58 -1.03 -3.62 15.31
N GLU A 59 -2.29 -3.37 14.97
CA GLU A 59 -2.64 -2.46 13.87
C GLU A 59 -2.12 -1.04 14.13
N ILE A 60 -2.25 -0.52 15.36
CA ILE A 60 -1.71 0.78 15.75
C ILE A 60 -0.20 0.85 15.51
N ALA A 61 0.56 -0.16 15.96
CA ALA A 61 2.00 -0.21 15.78
C ALA A 61 2.40 -0.27 14.29
N GLU A 62 1.64 -1.01 13.48
CA GLU A 62 1.86 -1.09 12.03
C GLU A 62 1.50 0.21 11.31
N ILE A 63 0.45 0.93 11.75
CA ILE A 63 0.10 2.28 11.25
C ILE A 63 1.25 3.26 11.49
N GLU A 64 1.82 3.27 12.69
CA GLU A 64 2.95 4.12 13.04
C GLU A 64 4.18 3.82 12.17
N LYS A 65 4.49 2.53 11.97
CA LYS A 65 5.56 2.10 11.06
C LYS A 65 5.31 2.54 9.62
N MET A 66 4.08 2.40 9.11
CA MET A 66 3.70 2.85 7.77
C MET A 66 4.01 4.34 7.59
N HIS A 67 3.57 5.18 8.51
CA HIS A 67 3.86 6.62 8.48
C HIS A 67 5.37 6.90 8.55
N GLY A 68 6.08 6.18 9.42
CA GLY A 68 7.53 6.25 9.54
C GLY A 68 8.25 5.95 8.21
N PHE A 69 7.88 4.87 7.53
CA PHE A 69 8.47 4.48 6.24
C PHE A 69 8.10 5.42 5.10
N ILE A 70 6.86 5.90 5.03
CA ILE A 70 6.44 6.89 4.04
C ILE A 70 7.32 8.15 4.13
N LYS A 71 7.56 8.63 5.37
CA LYS A 71 8.42 9.80 5.62
C LYS A 71 9.88 9.49 5.35
N LYS A 72 10.39 8.38 5.87
CA LYS A 72 11.81 7.97 5.77
C LYS A 72 12.27 7.79 4.32
N TYR A 73 11.45 7.16 3.48
CA TYR A 73 11.80 6.86 2.08
C TYR A 73 11.26 7.88 1.07
N ASN A 74 10.62 8.95 1.55
CA ASN A 74 9.95 9.98 0.75
C ASN A 74 9.10 9.37 -0.38
N LEU A 75 8.11 8.55 0.01
CA LEU A 75 7.31 7.77 -0.93
C LEU A 75 6.18 8.57 -1.61
N LYS A 76 6.07 9.87 -1.34
CA LYS A 76 5.06 10.74 -1.94
C LYS A 76 5.22 10.72 -3.47
N GLY A 77 4.11 10.56 -4.19
CA GLY A 77 4.08 10.51 -5.65
C GLY A 77 4.24 9.11 -6.26
N GLN A 78 4.77 8.13 -5.51
CA GLN A 78 5.03 6.77 -5.99
C GLN A 78 4.29 5.70 -5.18
N PHE A 79 3.66 6.11 -4.07
CA PHE A 79 3.00 5.23 -3.13
C PHE A 79 1.61 5.74 -2.76
N ARG A 80 0.63 4.84 -2.82
CA ARG A 80 -0.74 5.09 -2.38
C ARG A 80 -1.17 4.07 -1.35
N TRP A 81 -1.31 4.54 -0.12
CA TRP A 81 -2.03 3.82 0.91
C TRP A 81 -3.52 4.17 0.85
N ILE A 82 -4.38 3.15 0.86
CA ILE A 82 -5.84 3.23 0.86
C ILE A 82 -6.35 2.48 2.09
N VAL A 83 -7.32 3.06 2.79
CA VAL A 83 -8.02 2.40 3.91
C VAL A 83 -8.70 1.12 3.43
N SER A 84 -8.80 0.13 4.30
CA SER A 84 -9.47 -1.14 4.04
C SER A 84 -10.85 -0.98 3.37
N GLN A 85 -11.09 -1.78 2.33
CA GLN A 85 -12.29 -1.71 1.49
C GLN A 85 -13.26 -2.85 1.80
N LYS A 86 -14.48 -2.52 2.25
CA LYS A 86 -15.50 -3.52 2.62
C LYS A 86 -16.41 -3.97 1.47
N ASN A 87 -16.45 -3.23 0.35
CA ASN A 87 -17.33 -3.53 -0.77
C ASN A 87 -16.67 -4.54 -1.73
N ARG A 88 -17.15 -5.78 -1.70
CA ARG A 88 -16.62 -6.89 -2.51
C ARG A 88 -16.76 -6.68 -4.02
N VAL A 89 -17.87 -6.09 -4.48
CA VAL A 89 -18.11 -5.83 -5.91
C VAL A 89 -17.09 -4.83 -6.43
N ARG A 90 -16.87 -3.73 -5.69
CA ARG A 90 -15.84 -2.75 -6.05
C ARG A 90 -14.42 -3.33 -5.98
N ASN A 91 -14.15 -4.22 -5.02
CA ASN A 91 -12.85 -4.87 -4.92
C ASN A 91 -12.57 -5.75 -6.15
N GLY A 92 -13.59 -6.41 -6.72
CA GLY A 92 -13.45 -7.13 -7.99
C GLY A 92 -13.03 -6.23 -9.15
N GLU A 93 -13.63 -5.05 -9.29
CA GLU A 93 -13.19 -4.05 -10.27
C GLU A 93 -11.79 -3.51 -10.00
N LEU A 94 -11.42 -3.36 -8.73
CA LEU A 94 -10.07 -2.92 -8.37
C LEU A 94 -9.02 -3.91 -8.91
N TYR A 95 -9.22 -5.22 -8.72
CA TYR A 95 -8.30 -6.22 -9.27
C TYR A 95 -8.20 -6.17 -10.79
N ARG A 96 -9.33 -6.04 -11.50
CA ARG A 96 -9.35 -5.89 -12.97
C ARG A 96 -8.58 -4.64 -13.42
N TYR A 97 -8.80 -3.52 -12.73
CA TYR A 97 -8.10 -2.28 -13.02
C TYR A 97 -6.58 -2.41 -12.84
N ILE A 98 -6.11 -3.12 -11.80
CA ILE A 98 -4.67 -3.39 -11.64
C ILE A 98 -4.13 -4.23 -12.81
N ALA A 99 -4.89 -5.23 -13.27
CA ALA A 99 -4.50 -6.04 -14.42
C ALA A 99 -4.40 -5.19 -15.71
N ASP A 100 -5.31 -4.24 -15.93
CA ASP A 100 -5.26 -3.31 -17.08
C ASP A 100 -3.99 -2.45 -17.07
N THR A 101 -3.45 -2.12 -15.89
CA THR A 101 -2.16 -1.41 -15.76
C THR A 101 -0.94 -2.31 -16.03
N HIS A 102 -1.14 -3.57 -16.41
CA HIS A 102 -0.08 -4.59 -16.49
C HIS A 102 0.68 -4.73 -15.16
N GLY A 103 -0.05 -4.53 -14.06
CA GLY A 103 0.46 -4.57 -12.71
C GLY A 103 0.68 -5.99 -12.18
N ALA A 104 1.02 -6.08 -10.90
CA ALA A 104 1.20 -7.35 -10.21
C ALA A 104 0.57 -7.32 -8.83
N PHE A 105 0.09 -8.48 -8.37
CA PHE A 105 -0.38 -8.67 -7.00
C PHE A 105 0.71 -9.31 -6.13
N ILE A 106 0.92 -8.79 -4.93
CA ILE A 106 1.89 -9.33 -3.96
C ILE A 106 1.18 -9.59 -2.63
N GLN A 107 1.49 -10.73 -2.00
CA GLN A 107 0.88 -11.21 -0.76
C GLN A 107 1.94 -11.70 0.23
#